data_AF-A0A9W9GBZ9-F1
#
_entry.id   AF-A0A9W9GBZ9-F1
#
_cell.length_a   1.000
_cell.length_b   1.000
_cell.length_c   1.000
_cell.angle_alpha   90.00
_cell.angle_beta   90.00
_cell.angle_gamma   90.00
#
_symmetry.space_group_name_H-M   'P 1'
#
loop_
_entity.id
_entity.type
_entity.pdbx_description
1 polymer ?
#
loop_
_entity_poly.entity_id
_entity_poly.type
_entity_poly.pdbx_seq_one_letter_code
_entity_poly.pdbx_strand_id
1 'polypeptide(L)'
;MSALNTPPTPPTQAQASVARVPIPPNGVDYRNKIVLAPMVRSGELPSRLLALRYGADLVWGPETIDRSIIGCNRRINPRNGTIEFFRTPSNGGRPDLQTKESVLYRIDPVREKGRLIYQMGTADPKLAVEAARIVAADVSGIDVNSGCPKPFSTSGGMGAALLRTPDKLVSILEALVKEVGEPFQIGISVKIRILAKPEETHALVSRLVRTGITGLTVHCRTTPMRPRERAIRDQLRMVAELCHEAGIPCVMNGDVTSRDHGLELMKEYGVDGAMIATSAEANSSCFRSEAEGGLLPWRDIVYEYVRFCIESENRFGNTKYLLNMMIPGKNKEFKAAKMAKTYVDTCRALKFDDLIPSAMSIDKVLGLSDKWEETPAQDERVRSPAVQNAMENNETARAAGGAGARSKSISTPRAGGPIRTLGIPEPSKVNPGSGEDVDASLPAAEVAQKTEVAA
;
A
#
# COMPACT_ATOMS: atom_id res chain seq x y z
N MET A 1 -37.96 63.92 15.26
CA MET A 1 -36.74 63.08 15.21
C MET A 1 -37.19 61.64 15.31
N SER A 2 -36.99 60.88 14.23
CA SER A 2 -37.48 59.51 14.02
C SER A 2 -36.62 58.52 14.83
N ALA A 3 -37.26 57.72 15.68
CA ALA A 3 -36.60 56.63 16.41
C ALA A 3 -36.56 55.39 15.50
N LEU A 4 -35.36 55.02 15.06
CA LEU A 4 -35.10 53.83 14.24
C LEU A 4 -35.20 52.56 15.09
N ASN A 5 -36.17 51.73 14.75
CA ASN A 5 -36.39 50.41 15.31
C ASN A 5 -35.40 49.42 14.65
N THR A 6 -34.45 48.88 15.40
CA THR A 6 -33.51 47.85 14.91
C THR A 6 -34.06 46.46 15.24
N PRO A 7 -34.10 45.52 14.28
CA PRO A 7 -34.60 44.17 14.54
C PRO A 7 -33.61 43.35 15.39
N PRO A 8 -34.11 42.41 16.22
CA PRO A 8 -33.26 41.59 17.08
C PRO A 8 -32.37 40.66 16.25
N THR A 9 -31.10 40.59 16.65
CA THR A 9 -30.09 39.69 16.08
C THR A 9 -30.51 38.22 16.32
N PRO A 10 -30.48 37.34 15.30
CA PRO A 10 -30.79 35.94 15.50
C PRO A 10 -29.73 35.28 16.42
N PRO A 11 -30.13 34.30 17.25
CA PRO A 11 -29.20 33.63 18.15
C PRO A 11 -28.10 32.94 17.35
N THR A 12 -26.85 33.26 17.68
CA THR A 12 -25.67 32.56 17.17
C THR A 12 -25.81 31.09 17.56
N GLN A 13 -26.01 30.21 16.57
CA GLN A 13 -25.91 28.77 16.81
C GLN A 13 -24.51 28.51 17.37
N ALA A 14 -24.43 28.15 18.65
CA ALA A 14 -23.20 27.64 19.24
C ALA A 14 -22.80 26.43 18.39
N GLN A 15 -21.69 26.53 17.66
CA GLN A 15 -21.10 25.37 16.98
C GLN A 15 -20.87 24.31 18.05
N ALA A 16 -21.66 23.24 18.01
CA ALA A 16 -21.46 22.11 18.89
C ALA A 16 -20.00 21.67 18.76
N SER A 17 -19.26 21.67 19.87
CA SER A 17 -17.88 21.20 19.88
C SER A 17 -17.88 19.75 19.40
N VAL A 18 -17.32 19.49 18.22
CA VAL A 18 -17.21 18.14 17.66
C VAL A 18 -16.58 17.24 18.71
N ALA A 19 -17.22 16.12 19.03
CA ALA A 19 -16.65 15.13 19.94
C ALA A 19 -15.23 14.76 19.44
N ARG A 20 -14.27 14.62 20.35
CA ARG A 20 -12.91 14.21 19.98
C ARG A 20 -12.39 13.18 20.95
N VAL A 21 -12.05 12.00 20.42
CA VAL A 21 -11.22 11.04 21.15
C VAL A 21 -9.84 11.68 21.35
N PRO A 22 -9.34 11.77 22.59
CA PRO A 22 -8.01 12.30 22.89
C PRO A 22 -6.91 11.49 22.18
N ILE A 23 -5.84 12.18 21.80
CA ILE A 23 -4.66 11.53 21.23
C ILE A 23 -3.83 10.97 22.40
N PRO A 24 -3.53 9.67 22.43
CA PRO A 24 -2.69 9.10 23.48
C PRO A 24 -1.28 9.72 23.46
N PRO A 25 -0.60 9.88 24.61
CA PRO A 25 0.73 10.51 24.71
C PRO A 25 1.81 9.96 23.77
N ASN A 26 1.84 8.65 23.55
CA ASN A 26 2.77 7.99 22.61
C ASN A 26 2.09 7.67 21.26
N GLY A 27 0.84 8.09 21.09
CA GLY A 27 0.01 7.86 19.91
C GLY A 27 0.23 8.86 18.78
N VAL A 28 -0.65 8.82 17.79
CA VAL A 28 -0.66 9.75 16.66
C VAL A 28 -2.05 10.35 16.45
N ASP A 29 -2.10 11.54 15.84
CA ASP A 29 -3.35 12.10 15.32
C ASP A 29 -3.51 11.72 13.85
N TYR A 30 -4.64 11.08 13.51
CA TYR A 30 -4.98 10.72 12.14
C TYR A 30 -5.64 11.87 11.37
N ARG A 31 -5.97 12.98 12.03
CA ARG A 31 -6.64 14.14 11.41
C ARG A 31 -5.68 14.97 10.57
N ASN A 32 -6.18 15.37 9.40
CA ASN A 32 -5.45 16.13 8.38
C ASN A 32 -4.17 15.41 7.93
N LYS A 33 -4.24 14.10 7.67
CA LYS A 33 -3.09 13.26 7.31
C LYS A 33 -3.23 12.62 5.93
N ILE A 34 -2.13 12.65 5.18
CA ILE A 34 -1.92 11.82 3.99
C ILE A 34 -0.92 10.73 4.35
N VAL A 35 -1.34 9.47 4.27
CA VAL A 35 -0.62 8.36 4.89
C VAL A 35 -0.29 7.23 3.94
N LEU A 36 0.78 6.47 4.25
CA LEU A 36 1.12 5.25 3.53
C LEU A 36 0.29 4.06 4.02
N ALA A 37 -0.33 3.34 3.09
CA ALA A 37 -1.10 2.14 3.39
C ALA A 37 -0.21 0.95 3.79
N PRO A 38 -0.74 0.03 4.61
CA PRO A 38 -0.11 -1.26 4.85
C PRO A 38 -0.13 -2.10 3.56
N MET A 39 1.03 -2.61 3.15
CA MET A 39 1.19 -3.43 1.95
C MET A 39 2.12 -4.60 2.25
N VAL A 40 1.60 -5.83 2.14
CA VAL A 40 2.39 -7.05 2.36
C VAL A 40 3.55 -7.09 1.35
N ARG A 41 4.76 -7.35 1.84
CA ARG A 41 6.05 -7.22 1.14
C ARG A 41 6.46 -5.79 0.82
N SER A 42 5.60 -4.95 0.27
CA SER A 42 6.01 -3.61 -0.18
C SER A 42 6.16 -2.60 0.96
N GLY A 43 5.53 -2.82 2.11
CA GLY A 43 5.53 -1.92 3.27
C GLY A 43 6.72 -2.08 4.22
N GLU A 44 7.77 -2.82 3.84
CA GLU A 44 8.98 -2.98 4.65
C GLU A 44 9.67 -1.63 4.92
N LEU A 45 10.60 -1.62 5.89
CA LEU A 45 11.25 -0.40 6.38
C LEU A 45 11.73 0.56 5.26
N PRO A 46 12.42 0.13 4.18
CA PRO A 46 12.88 1.05 3.15
C PRO A 46 11.76 1.86 2.50
N SER A 47 10.60 1.24 2.25
CA SER A 47 9.46 1.91 1.62
C SER A 47 8.80 2.90 2.56
N ARG A 48 8.76 2.60 3.86
CA ARG A 48 8.24 3.53 4.88
C ARG A 48 9.14 4.74 5.01
N LEU A 49 10.46 4.54 5.07
CA LEU A 49 11.44 5.64 5.05
C LEU A 49 11.34 6.48 3.77
N LEU A 50 11.14 5.84 2.62
CA LEU A 50 10.96 6.51 1.34
C LEU A 50 9.68 7.36 1.31
N ALA A 51 8.57 6.83 1.81
CA ALA A 51 7.32 7.57 1.92
C ALA A 51 7.45 8.77 2.86
N LEU A 52 8.05 8.60 4.04
CA LEU A 52 8.33 9.69 4.98
C LEU A 52 9.21 10.77 4.37
N ARG A 53 10.26 10.37 3.62
CA ARG A 53 11.14 11.31 2.91
C ARG A 53 10.38 12.21 1.94
N TYR A 54 9.35 11.68 1.29
CA TYR A 54 8.55 12.41 0.31
C TYR A 54 7.28 13.03 0.89
N GLY A 55 7.12 13.05 2.21
CA GLY A 55 6.07 13.81 2.87
C GLY A 55 4.84 12.99 3.29
N ALA A 56 4.91 11.66 3.38
CA ALA A 56 3.87 10.92 4.10
C ALA A 56 3.85 11.34 5.57
N ASP A 57 2.67 11.62 6.11
CA ASP A 57 2.52 12.08 7.49
C ASP A 57 2.68 10.92 8.50
N LEU A 58 2.13 9.75 8.14
CA LEU A 58 2.18 8.51 8.92
C LEU A 58 2.42 7.33 7.96
N VAL A 59 2.99 6.24 8.50
CA VAL A 59 3.31 5.05 7.72
C VAL A 59 2.86 3.78 8.43
N TRP A 60 2.21 2.89 7.69
CA TRP A 60 1.85 1.57 8.18
C TRP A 60 2.91 0.54 7.77
N GLY A 61 3.23 -0.37 8.69
CA GLY A 61 3.95 -1.61 8.42
C GLY A 61 3.20 -2.55 7.47
N PRO A 62 3.87 -3.57 6.89
CA PRO A 62 3.15 -4.66 6.26
C PRO A 62 2.28 -5.38 7.30
N GLU A 63 1.15 -5.95 6.84
CA GLU A 63 0.36 -6.85 7.68
C GLU A 63 1.25 -8.00 8.20
N THR A 64 1.39 -8.08 9.52
CA THR A 64 2.13 -9.15 10.20
C THR A 64 1.15 -10.04 10.94
N ILE A 65 1.16 -11.34 10.64
CA ILE A 65 0.28 -12.31 11.32
C ILE A 65 0.70 -12.43 12.78
N ASP A 66 -0.24 -12.34 13.72
CA ASP A 66 -0.03 -12.46 15.16
C ASP A 66 0.89 -13.63 15.56
N ARG A 67 0.59 -14.85 15.10
CA ARG A 67 1.39 -16.06 15.35
C ARG A 67 2.81 -16.02 14.78
N SER A 68 3.09 -15.11 13.84
CA SER A 68 4.44 -14.94 13.29
C SER A 68 5.32 -14.09 14.17
N ILE A 69 4.76 -13.06 14.81
CA ILE A 69 5.50 -12.17 15.71
C ILE A 69 5.61 -12.75 17.11
N ILE A 70 4.62 -13.52 17.57
CA ILE A 70 4.67 -14.24 18.84
C ILE A 70 5.91 -15.14 18.89
N GLY A 71 6.69 -15.00 19.96
CA GLY A 71 7.95 -15.71 20.15
C GLY A 71 9.17 -15.09 19.45
N CYS A 72 9.03 -13.93 18.79
CA CYS A 72 10.19 -13.19 18.30
C CYS A 72 10.98 -12.55 19.44
N ASN A 73 12.30 -12.54 19.30
CA ASN A 73 13.20 -11.74 20.12
C ASN A 73 13.32 -10.34 19.54
N ARG A 74 13.57 -9.34 20.40
CA ARG A 74 13.84 -7.95 20.03
C ARG A 74 15.33 -7.64 20.23
N ARG A 75 15.99 -7.05 19.24
CA ARG A 75 17.36 -6.51 19.39
C ARG A 75 17.51 -5.16 18.71
N ILE A 76 18.55 -4.42 19.09
CA ILE A 76 19.03 -3.26 18.33
C ILE A 76 20.20 -3.76 17.47
N ASN A 77 20.11 -3.56 16.16
CA ASN A 77 21.18 -3.91 15.23
C ASN A 77 22.34 -2.91 15.41
N PRO A 78 23.54 -3.35 15.82
CA PRO A 78 24.64 -2.44 16.14
C PRO A 78 25.22 -1.73 14.92
N ARG A 79 24.96 -2.22 13.69
CA ARG A 79 25.50 -1.63 12.46
C ARG A 79 24.71 -0.42 11.97
N ASN A 80 23.40 -0.40 12.22
CA ASN A 80 22.52 0.64 11.68
C ASN A 80 21.50 1.21 12.69
N GLY A 81 21.50 0.75 13.94
CA GLY A 81 20.62 1.24 15.00
C GLY A 81 19.15 0.84 14.86
N THR A 82 18.79 0.01 13.87
CA THR A 82 17.40 -0.44 13.69
C THR A 82 17.01 -1.44 14.78
N ILE A 83 15.73 -1.40 15.17
CA ILE A 83 15.14 -2.41 16.04
C ILE A 83 14.67 -3.57 15.17
N GLU A 84 15.07 -4.78 15.51
CA GLU A 84 14.75 -6.00 14.78
C GLU A 84 13.98 -6.97 15.67
N PHE A 85 12.83 -7.40 15.16
CA PHE A 85 12.09 -8.54 15.69
C PHE A 85 12.46 -9.76 14.85
N PHE A 86 13.10 -10.75 15.48
CA PHE A 86 13.65 -11.90 14.78
C PHE A 86 13.39 -13.20 15.53
N ARG A 87 13.43 -14.31 14.80
CA ARG A 87 13.36 -15.65 15.39
C ARG A 87 14.20 -16.65 14.61
N THR A 88 14.66 -17.67 15.30
CA THR A 88 15.21 -18.86 14.66
C THR A 88 14.06 -19.70 14.11
N PRO A 89 14.03 -20.03 12.80
CA PRO A 89 12.97 -20.86 12.24
C PRO A 89 12.84 -22.20 12.96
N SER A 90 11.63 -22.56 13.37
CA SER A 90 11.32 -23.80 14.10
C SER A 90 11.22 -25.04 13.21
N ASN A 91 11.18 -24.88 11.88
CA ASN A 91 10.89 -25.96 10.93
C ASN A 91 12.03 -26.98 10.74
N GLY A 92 13.04 -26.98 11.61
CA GLY A 92 14.28 -27.74 11.41
C GLY A 92 15.01 -27.20 10.17
N GLY A 93 16.12 -26.50 10.37
CA GLY A 93 17.05 -26.27 9.27
C GLY A 93 17.36 -27.61 8.58
N ARG A 94 17.78 -27.58 7.31
CA ARG A 94 18.37 -28.80 6.75
C ARG A 94 19.53 -29.20 7.68
N PRO A 95 19.69 -30.48 8.04
CA PRO A 95 20.66 -30.91 9.05
C PRO A 95 22.12 -30.55 8.70
N ASP A 96 22.39 -30.23 7.43
CA ASP A 96 23.67 -29.81 6.87
C ASP A 96 23.90 -28.28 6.81
N LEU A 97 22.90 -27.46 7.17
CA LEU A 97 22.98 -26.01 7.10
C LEU A 97 22.71 -25.35 8.46
N GLN A 98 23.64 -24.47 8.86
CA GLN A 98 23.48 -23.66 10.07
C GLN A 98 22.17 -22.86 10.00
N THR A 99 21.32 -23.02 11.02
CA THR A 99 20.01 -22.37 11.05
C THR A 99 20.23 -20.86 11.20
N LYS A 100 19.92 -20.10 10.15
CA LYS A 100 20.02 -18.63 10.17
C LYS A 100 18.76 -18.03 10.80
N GLU A 101 18.96 -17.04 11.66
CA GLU A 101 17.88 -16.21 12.19
C GLU A 101 17.15 -15.50 11.04
N SER A 102 15.84 -15.37 11.17
CA SER A 102 15.02 -14.59 10.26
C SER A 102 14.52 -13.35 10.98
N VAL A 103 14.78 -12.17 10.41
CA VAL A 103 14.13 -10.92 10.83
C VAL A 103 12.72 -10.89 10.23
N LEU A 104 11.70 -10.70 11.07
CA LEU A 104 10.29 -10.64 10.69
C LEU A 104 9.82 -9.20 10.52
N TYR A 105 10.33 -8.30 11.35
CA TYR A 105 9.95 -6.89 11.33
C TYR A 105 11.13 -6.02 11.73
N ARG A 106 11.28 -4.88 11.07
CA ARG A 106 12.36 -3.92 11.33
C ARG A 106 11.81 -2.51 11.45
N ILE A 107 12.31 -1.76 12.43
CA ILE A 107 11.93 -0.39 12.74
C ILE A 107 13.17 0.49 12.77
N ASP A 108 13.08 1.69 12.20
CA ASP A 108 14.06 2.74 12.44
C ASP A 108 13.55 3.68 13.55
N PRO A 109 14.10 3.57 14.78
CA PRO A 109 13.56 4.29 15.93
C PRO A 109 13.80 5.81 15.88
N VAL A 110 14.60 6.30 14.93
CA VAL A 110 14.88 7.73 14.77
C VAL A 110 13.96 8.31 13.70
N ARG A 111 13.96 7.72 12.50
CA ARG A 111 13.27 8.26 11.34
C ARG A 111 11.77 7.98 11.35
N GLU A 112 11.32 6.92 12.02
CA GLU A 112 9.89 6.56 12.12
C GLU A 112 9.23 6.99 13.43
N LYS A 113 9.98 7.62 14.34
CA LYS A 113 9.50 8.04 15.66
C LYS A 113 8.24 8.90 15.54
N GLY A 114 7.18 8.51 16.24
CA GLY A 114 5.92 9.24 16.24
C GLY A 114 5.09 9.09 14.96
N ARG A 115 5.45 8.16 14.05
CA ARG A 115 4.81 8.04 12.73
C ARG A 115 4.46 6.61 12.31
N LEU A 116 5.04 5.59 12.96
CA LEU A 116 4.84 4.20 12.60
C LEU A 116 3.60 3.59 13.25
N ILE A 117 2.72 3.04 12.42
CA ILE A 117 1.61 2.20 12.85
C ILE A 117 1.90 0.74 12.46
N TYR A 118 1.87 -0.16 13.44
CA TYR A 118 2.05 -1.59 13.20
C TYR A 118 0.72 -2.25 12.89
N GLN A 119 0.58 -2.83 11.70
CA GLN A 119 -0.63 -3.56 11.32
C GLN A 119 -0.47 -5.06 11.57
N MET A 120 -1.43 -5.66 12.27
CA MET A 120 -1.51 -7.10 12.44
C MET A 120 -2.71 -7.74 11.73
N GLY A 121 -2.50 -8.97 11.28
CA GLY A 121 -3.57 -9.91 10.98
C GLY A 121 -3.80 -10.82 12.18
N THR A 122 -5.02 -10.85 12.70
CA THR A 122 -5.40 -11.67 13.86
C THR A 122 -6.87 -12.06 13.78
N ALA A 123 -7.25 -13.13 14.48
CA ALA A 123 -8.64 -13.62 14.57
C ALA A 123 -8.99 -14.09 15.99
N ASP A 124 -8.18 -13.73 16.98
CA ASP A 124 -8.35 -14.10 18.39
C ASP A 124 -7.88 -12.95 19.29
N PRO A 125 -8.71 -12.47 20.25
CA PRO A 125 -8.36 -11.36 21.12
C PRO A 125 -7.09 -11.58 21.94
N LYS A 126 -6.86 -12.80 22.44
CA LYS A 126 -5.69 -13.09 23.28
C LYS A 126 -4.41 -13.08 22.45
N LEU A 127 -4.44 -13.70 21.27
CA LEU A 127 -3.31 -13.68 20.35
C LEU A 127 -3.00 -12.26 19.85
N ALA A 128 -4.03 -11.45 19.61
CA ALA A 128 -3.87 -10.04 19.23
C ALA A 128 -3.11 -9.26 20.31
N VAL A 129 -3.52 -9.35 21.57
CA VAL A 129 -2.86 -8.69 22.70
C VAL A 129 -1.43 -9.19 22.89
N GLU A 130 -1.21 -10.51 22.84
CA GLU A 130 0.12 -11.10 22.98
C GLU A 130 1.07 -10.60 21.88
N ALA A 131 0.63 -10.62 20.62
CA ALA A 131 1.39 -10.12 19.49
C ALA A 131 1.68 -8.62 19.58
N ALA A 132 0.69 -7.81 19.97
CA ALA A 132 0.81 -6.37 20.06
C ALA A 132 1.81 -5.94 21.15
N ARG A 133 1.80 -6.60 22.32
CA ARG A 133 2.71 -6.29 23.44
C ARG A 133 4.18 -6.42 23.07
N ILE A 134 4.52 -7.29 22.12
CA ILE A 134 5.90 -7.49 21.65
C ILE A 134 6.45 -6.21 21.00
N VAL A 135 5.61 -5.47 20.28
CA VAL A 135 6.02 -4.32 19.47
C VAL A 135 5.57 -2.96 20.00
N ALA A 136 4.63 -2.94 20.96
CA ALA A 136 3.92 -1.72 21.39
C ALA A 136 4.84 -0.61 21.93
N ALA A 137 5.98 -0.95 22.52
CA ALA A 137 6.95 0.02 23.01
C ALA A 137 7.74 0.75 21.91
N ASP A 138 7.73 0.23 20.67
CA ASP A 138 8.57 0.70 19.57
C ASP A 138 7.78 1.35 18.42
N VAL A 139 6.47 1.50 18.58
CA VAL A 139 5.53 2.01 17.57
C VAL A 139 4.63 3.09 18.15
N SER A 140 3.94 3.83 17.29
CA SER A 140 3.04 4.92 17.69
C SER A 140 1.56 4.57 17.55
N GLY A 141 1.26 3.32 17.19
CA GLY A 141 -0.09 2.77 17.19
C GLY A 141 -0.13 1.35 16.66
N ILE A 142 -1.23 0.68 16.95
CA ILE A 142 -1.54 -0.68 16.52
C ILE A 142 -2.77 -0.66 15.64
N ASP A 143 -2.71 -1.28 14.47
CA ASP A 143 -3.83 -1.39 13.54
C ASP A 143 -4.24 -2.85 13.33
N VAL A 144 -5.54 -3.12 13.32
CA VAL A 144 -6.09 -4.44 12.98
C VAL A 144 -6.52 -4.46 11.51
N ASN A 145 -5.93 -5.37 10.74
CA ASN A 145 -6.36 -5.62 9.37
C ASN A 145 -7.68 -6.41 9.36
N SER A 146 -8.74 -5.75 8.92
CA SER A 146 -10.07 -6.35 8.69
C SER A 146 -10.51 -6.22 7.23
N GLY A 147 -9.58 -6.04 6.30
CA GLY A 147 -9.88 -5.72 4.90
C GLY A 147 -9.17 -6.59 3.85
N CYS A 148 -8.18 -7.39 4.23
CA CYS A 148 -7.42 -8.24 3.31
C CYS A 148 -8.27 -9.42 2.78
N PRO A 149 -8.52 -9.53 1.46
CA PRO A 149 -9.32 -10.62 0.89
C PRO A 149 -8.48 -11.86 0.53
N LYS A 150 -7.17 -11.85 0.79
CA LYS A 150 -6.26 -12.90 0.32
C LYS A 150 -6.36 -14.16 1.18
N PRO A 151 -6.23 -15.37 0.58
CA PRO A 151 -6.36 -16.64 1.31
C PRO A 151 -5.46 -16.77 2.53
N PHE A 152 -4.21 -16.28 2.47
CA PHE A 152 -3.28 -16.35 3.61
C PHE A 152 -3.84 -15.67 4.87
N SER A 153 -4.72 -14.67 4.71
CA SER A 153 -5.41 -13.98 5.78
C SER A 153 -6.76 -14.64 6.08
N THR A 154 -7.62 -14.78 5.05
CA THR A 154 -9.01 -15.22 5.24
C THR A 154 -9.14 -16.66 5.72
N SER A 155 -8.22 -17.56 5.33
CA SER A 155 -8.23 -18.95 5.79
C SER A 155 -7.95 -19.08 7.29
N GLY A 156 -7.25 -18.12 7.89
CA GLY A 156 -7.04 -18.04 9.34
C GLY A 156 -8.17 -17.31 10.08
N GLY A 157 -9.24 -16.90 9.39
CA GLY A 157 -10.31 -16.08 9.96
C GLY A 157 -9.96 -14.59 10.12
N MET A 158 -8.83 -14.15 9.57
CA MET A 158 -8.29 -12.77 9.67
C MET A 158 -8.70 -11.93 8.45
N GLY A 159 -8.42 -10.62 8.48
CA GLY A 159 -8.67 -9.73 7.35
C GLY A 159 -10.15 -9.62 7.03
N ALA A 160 -10.53 -9.70 5.75
CA ALA A 160 -11.92 -9.54 5.33
C ALA A 160 -12.88 -10.62 5.87
N ALA A 161 -12.37 -11.72 6.43
CA ALA A 161 -13.21 -12.70 7.13
C ALA A 161 -13.82 -12.14 8.42
N LEU A 162 -13.14 -11.21 9.10
CA LEU A 162 -13.62 -10.55 10.32
C LEU A 162 -14.89 -9.73 10.06
N LEU A 163 -15.06 -9.19 8.84
CA LEU A 163 -16.25 -8.42 8.45
C LEU A 163 -17.54 -9.25 8.51
N ARG A 164 -17.45 -10.58 8.44
CA ARG A 164 -18.58 -11.51 8.63
C ARG A 164 -18.77 -11.96 10.08
N THR A 165 -17.87 -11.58 10.97
CA THR A 165 -17.89 -11.94 12.39
C THR A 165 -17.66 -10.69 13.27
N PRO A 166 -18.54 -9.69 13.20
CA PRO A 166 -18.35 -8.40 13.87
C PRO A 166 -18.17 -8.51 15.39
N ASP A 167 -18.80 -9.49 16.05
CA ASP A 167 -18.63 -9.74 17.49
C ASP A 167 -17.18 -10.06 17.85
N LYS A 168 -16.52 -10.86 17.01
CA LYS A 168 -15.11 -11.21 17.16
C LYS A 168 -14.21 -10.00 16.95
N LEU A 169 -14.48 -9.20 15.91
CA LEU A 169 -13.71 -7.98 15.65
C LEU A 169 -13.84 -6.99 16.81
N VAL A 170 -15.05 -6.77 17.32
CA VAL A 170 -15.30 -5.93 18.51
C VAL A 170 -14.48 -6.43 19.70
N SER A 171 -14.55 -7.73 20.01
CA SER A 171 -13.80 -8.32 21.12
C SER A 171 -12.27 -8.18 20.97
N ILE A 172 -11.73 -8.28 19.75
CA ILE A 172 -10.31 -8.04 19.48
C ILE A 172 -9.94 -6.58 19.78
N LEU A 173 -10.74 -5.63 19.29
CA LEU A 173 -10.47 -4.19 19.46
C LEU A 173 -10.57 -3.76 20.92
N GLU A 174 -11.61 -4.18 21.63
CA GLU A 174 -11.77 -3.89 23.06
C GLU A 174 -10.61 -4.43 23.90
N ALA A 175 -10.16 -5.67 23.62
CA ALA A 175 -9.01 -6.26 24.28
C ALA A 175 -7.73 -5.46 24.00
N LEU A 176 -7.48 -5.09 22.73
CA LEU A 176 -6.31 -4.29 22.37
C LEU A 176 -6.32 -2.91 23.01
N VAL A 177 -7.47 -2.22 23.06
CA VAL A 177 -7.61 -0.90 23.69
C VAL A 177 -7.23 -1.00 25.16
N LYS A 178 -7.86 -1.92 25.90
CA LYS A 178 -7.66 -2.08 27.35
C LYS A 178 -6.27 -2.60 27.72
N GLU A 179 -5.74 -3.56 26.97
CA GLU A 179 -4.56 -4.32 27.37
C GLU A 179 -3.26 -3.87 26.69
N VAL A 180 -3.35 -2.98 25.70
CA VAL A 180 -2.21 -2.46 24.93
C VAL A 180 -2.30 -0.95 24.75
N GLY A 181 -3.41 -0.42 24.24
CA GLY A 181 -3.57 1.02 23.99
C GLY A 181 -3.41 1.84 25.28
N GLU A 182 -4.16 1.48 26.32
CA GLU A 182 -4.08 2.14 27.64
C GLU A 182 -2.70 1.94 28.30
N PRO A 183 -2.11 0.74 28.46
CA PRO A 183 -0.83 0.60 29.16
C PRO A 183 0.37 1.24 28.44
N PHE A 184 0.40 1.22 27.11
CA PHE A 184 1.50 1.78 26.32
C PHE A 184 1.24 3.23 25.88
N GLN A 185 0.04 3.76 26.17
CA GLN A 185 -0.38 5.12 25.81
C GLN A 185 -0.29 5.37 24.31
N ILE A 186 -0.69 4.38 23.50
CA ILE A 186 -0.73 4.44 22.02
C ILE A 186 -2.17 4.22 21.52
N GLY A 187 -2.43 4.63 20.27
CA GLY A 187 -3.74 4.43 19.65
C GLY A 187 -3.95 3.02 19.10
N ILE A 188 -5.17 2.50 19.21
CA ILE A 188 -5.63 1.34 18.45
C ILE A 188 -6.47 1.84 17.27
N SER A 189 -6.20 1.34 16.07
CA SER A 189 -6.98 1.62 14.87
C SER A 189 -7.42 0.33 14.16
N VAL A 190 -8.37 0.46 13.24
CA VAL A 190 -8.82 -0.66 12.41
C VAL A 190 -8.98 -0.23 10.97
N LYS A 191 -8.53 -1.09 10.04
CA LYS A 191 -8.74 -0.92 8.61
C LYS A 191 -9.77 -1.91 8.08
N ILE A 192 -10.90 -1.42 7.58
CA ILE A 192 -12.00 -2.22 7.02
C ILE A 192 -12.17 -2.01 5.51
N ARG A 193 -13.07 -2.79 4.91
CA ARG A 193 -13.69 -2.53 3.61
C ARG A 193 -15.16 -2.18 3.82
N ILE A 194 -15.74 -1.42 2.89
CA ILE A 194 -17.20 -1.27 2.84
C ILE A 194 -17.88 -2.62 2.57
N LEU A 195 -19.12 -2.76 3.04
CA LEU A 195 -19.98 -3.91 2.75
C LEU A 195 -20.89 -3.61 1.55
N ALA A 196 -21.56 -4.65 1.06
CA ALA A 196 -22.38 -4.56 -0.14
C ALA A 196 -23.54 -3.57 0.02
N LYS A 197 -24.16 -3.56 1.22
CA LYS A 197 -25.26 -2.67 1.56
C LYS A 197 -24.81 -1.56 2.52
N PRO A 198 -25.18 -0.29 2.29
CA PRO A 198 -24.85 0.81 3.21
C PRO A 198 -25.28 0.55 4.66
N GLU A 199 -26.41 -0.11 4.88
CA GLU A 199 -26.96 -0.43 6.20
C GLU A 199 -26.07 -1.43 6.96
N GLU A 200 -25.46 -2.38 6.25
CA GLU A 200 -24.52 -3.34 6.82
C GLU A 200 -23.22 -2.63 7.22
N THR A 201 -22.71 -1.75 6.37
CA THR A 201 -21.53 -0.92 6.69
C THR A 201 -21.81 -0.02 7.89
N HIS A 202 -22.98 0.62 7.93
CA HIS A 202 -23.42 1.46 9.04
C HIS A 202 -23.46 0.67 10.35
N ALA A 203 -24.12 -0.49 10.35
CA ALA A 203 -24.23 -1.36 11.53
C ALA A 203 -22.85 -1.83 12.02
N LEU A 204 -21.93 -2.17 11.11
CA LEU A 204 -20.57 -2.53 11.46
C LEU A 204 -19.84 -1.34 12.11
N VAL A 205 -19.77 -0.19 11.43
CA VAL A 205 -19.04 0.99 11.90
C VAL A 205 -19.57 1.48 13.24
N SER A 206 -20.89 1.53 13.42
CA SER A 206 -21.56 1.91 14.68
C SER A 206 -21.12 1.07 15.89
N ARG A 207 -20.71 -0.18 15.66
CA ARG A 207 -20.16 -1.06 16.68
C ARG A 207 -18.67 -0.82 16.90
N LEU A 208 -17.90 -0.66 15.82
CA LEU A 208 -16.46 -0.46 15.90
C LEU A 208 -16.11 0.84 16.64
N VAL A 209 -16.83 1.94 16.37
CA VAL A 209 -16.57 3.24 17.01
C VAL A 209 -16.80 3.25 18.52
N ARG A 210 -17.54 2.27 19.06
CA ARG A 210 -17.79 2.11 20.51
C ARG A 210 -16.70 1.33 21.26
N THR A 211 -15.75 0.73 20.54
CA THR A 211 -14.71 -0.13 21.13
C THR A 211 -13.58 0.63 21.84
N GLY A 212 -13.53 1.96 21.69
CA GLY A 212 -12.43 2.79 22.18
C GLY A 212 -11.26 2.94 21.20
N ILE A 213 -11.40 2.51 19.95
CA ILE A 213 -10.42 2.81 18.90
C ILE A 213 -10.24 4.32 18.71
N THR A 214 -9.06 4.69 18.26
CA THR A 214 -8.60 6.08 18.03
C THR A 214 -8.58 6.49 16.57
N GLY A 215 -8.84 5.55 15.65
CA GLY A 215 -8.90 5.80 14.21
C GLY A 215 -9.56 4.66 13.45
N LEU A 216 -10.30 5.00 12.40
CA LEU A 216 -10.90 4.03 11.48
C LEU A 216 -10.46 4.34 10.06
N THR A 217 -9.89 3.35 9.37
CA THR A 217 -9.60 3.45 7.94
C THR A 217 -10.61 2.63 7.13
N VAL A 218 -11.28 3.24 6.17
CA VAL A 218 -12.22 2.55 5.28
C VAL A 218 -11.69 2.46 3.86
N HIS A 219 -11.54 1.24 3.35
CA HIS A 219 -11.30 1.01 1.94
C HIS A 219 -12.65 0.99 1.20
N CYS A 220 -12.83 1.96 0.31
CA CYS A 220 -13.99 2.17 -0.56
C CYS A 220 -14.14 1.09 -1.66
N ARG A 221 -13.92 -0.19 -1.33
CA ARG A 221 -14.20 -1.34 -2.20
C ARG A 221 -14.75 -2.47 -1.34
N THR A 222 -15.74 -3.18 -1.83
CA THR A 222 -16.21 -4.40 -1.16
C THR A 222 -15.17 -5.52 -1.26
N THR A 223 -15.27 -6.54 -0.42
CA THR A 223 -14.37 -7.71 -0.42
C THR A 223 -14.21 -8.40 -1.78
N PRO A 224 -15.28 -8.68 -2.56
CA PRO A 224 -15.15 -9.39 -3.85
C PRO A 224 -14.58 -8.54 -4.99
N MET A 225 -14.55 -7.21 -4.88
CA MET A 225 -14.07 -6.33 -5.95
C MET A 225 -12.58 -6.52 -6.24
N ARG A 226 -12.25 -6.55 -7.53
CA ARG A 226 -10.87 -6.60 -8.03
C ARG A 226 -10.20 -5.23 -7.93
N PRO A 227 -8.86 -5.17 -7.83
CA PRO A 227 -8.13 -3.90 -7.75
C PRO A 227 -8.41 -2.91 -8.91
N ARG A 228 -8.70 -3.44 -10.12
CA ARG A 228 -9.01 -2.62 -11.31
C ARG A 228 -10.40 -1.97 -11.30
N GLU A 229 -11.29 -2.42 -10.43
CA GLU A 229 -12.65 -1.87 -10.33
C GLU A 229 -12.58 -0.59 -9.50
N ARG A 230 -13.18 0.52 -9.96
CA ARG A 230 -13.10 1.83 -9.30
C ARG A 230 -13.64 1.77 -7.86
N ALA A 231 -13.03 2.53 -6.96
CA ALA A 231 -13.52 2.69 -5.59
C ALA A 231 -14.94 3.30 -5.56
N ILE A 232 -15.81 2.77 -4.70
CA ILE A 232 -17.19 3.20 -4.45
C ILE A 232 -17.18 4.10 -3.21
N ARG A 233 -17.35 5.41 -3.40
CA ARG A 233 -17.23 6.42 -2.33
C ARG A 233 -18.57 6.87 -1.75
N ASP A 234 -19.69 6.36 -2.28
CA ASP A 234 -21.05 6.78 -1.91
C ASP A 234 -21.35 6.59 -0.41
N GLN A 235 -20.77 5.56 0.21
CA GLN A 235 -20.94 5.28 1.64
C GLN A 235 -20.02 6.11 2.55
N LEU A 236 -19.07 6.87 1.98
CA LEU A 236 -17.97 7.46 2.74
C LEU A 236 -18.42 8.58 3.69
N ARG A 237 -19.40 9.40 3.30
CA ARG A 237 -19.97 10.46 4.16
C ARG A 237 -20.64 9.87 5.40
N MET A 238 -21.48 8.85 5.21
CA MET A 238 -22.13 8.13 6.31
C MET A 238 -21.10 7.53 7.28
N VAL A 239 -20.02 6.94 6.76
CA VAL A 239 -18.94 6.40 7.62
C VAL A 239 -18.23 7.52 8.38
N ALA A 240 -17.97 8.67 7.73
CA ALA A 240 -17.36 9.83 8.38
C ALA A 240 -18.24 10.39 9.50
N GLU A 241 -19.54 10.57 9.26
CA GLU A 241 -20.52 11.03 10.24
C GLU A 241 -20.53 10.14 11.49
N LEU A 242 -20.63 8.82 11.33
CA LEU A 242 -20.57 7.87 12.46
C LEU A 242 -19.25 7.95 13.24
N CYS A 243 -18.14 8.16 12.55
CA CYS A 243 -16.84 8.32 13.21
C CYS A 243 -16.81 9.64 14.01
N HIS A 244 -17.30 10.74 13.44
CA HIS A 244 -17.33 12.06 14.08
C HIS A 244 -18.27 12.13 15.28
N GLU A 245 -19.42 11.46 15.23
CA GLU A 245 -20.32 11.32 16.38
C GLU A 245 -19.63 10.67 17.59
N ALA A 246 -18.72 9.72 17.32
CA ALA A 246 -17.89 9.09 18.34
C ALA A 246 -16.55 9.81 18.59
N GLY A 247 -16.27 10.91 17.87
CA GLY A 247 -15.04 11.69 17.93
C GLY A 247 -13.80 11.03 17.36
N ILE A 248 -13.98 9.99 16.56
CA ILE A 248 -12.93 9.20 15.90
C ILE A 248 -12.65 9.79 14.51
N PRO A 249 -11.38 9.96 14.11
CA PRO A 249 -11.02 10.34 12.75
C PRO A 249 -11.27 9.19 11.75
N CYS A 250 -11.87 9.54 10.61
CA CYS A 250 -12.10 8.65 9.48
C CYS A 250 -11.03 8.87 8.39
N VAL A 251 -10.25 7.83 8.10
CA VAL A 251 -9.25 7.85 7.03
C VAL A 251 -9.78 7.08 5.83
N MET A 252 -9.88 7.74 4.68
CA MET A 252 -10.35 7.09 3.46
C MET A 252 -9.21 6.35 2.73
N ASN A 253 -9.55 5.25 2.07
CA ASN A 253 -8.63 4.51 1.20
C ASN A 253 -9.36 4.02 -0.06
N GLY A 254 -8.62 3.88 -1.16
CA GLY A 254 -9.16 3.45 -2.45
C GLY A 254 -9.08 4.56 -3.49
N ASP A 255 -8.21 4.34 -4.49
CA ASP A 255 -7.99 5.24 -5.62
C ASP A 255 -7.58 6.66 -5.23
N VAL A 256 -6.86 6.79 -4.12
CA VAL A 256 -6.11 8.02 -3.78
C VAL A 256 -4.76 7.92 -4.46
N THR A 257 -4.44 8.88 -5.33
CA THR A 257 -3.29 8.76 -6.24
C THR A 257 -2.12 9.67 -5.91
N SER A 258 -2.36 10.77 -5.19
CA SER A 258 -1.36 11.75 -4.77
C SER A 258 -1.83 12.47 -3.50
N ARG A 259 -0.94 13.24 -2.87
CA ARG A 259 -1.24 14.13 -1.73
C ARG A 259 -2.40 15.08 -2.07
N ASP A 260 -2.31 15.78 -3.19
CA ASP A 260 -3.32 16.79 -3.55
C ASP A 260 -4.67 16.14 -3.86
N HIS A 261 -4.71 15.01 -4.58
CA HIS A 261 -5.94 14.24 -4.77
C HIS A 261 -6.50 13.74 -3.42
N GLY A 262 -5.64 13.33 -2.48
CA GLY A 262 -6.06 12.98 -1.14
C GLY A 262 -6.73 14.14 -0.39
N LEU A 263 -6.14 15.33 -0.45
CA LEU A 263 -6.71 16.55 0.16
C LEU A 263 -8.03 16.96 -0.49
N GLU A 264 -8.15 16.84 -1.81
CA GLU A 264 -9.39 17.07 -2.55
C GLU A 264 -10.50 16.12 -2.08
N LEU A 265 -10.20 14.82 -1.98
CA LEU A 265 -11.18 13.83 -1.51
C LEU A 265 -11.55 14.03 -0.04
N MET A 266 -10.60 14.44 0.80
CA MET A 266 -10.89 14.79 2.19
C MET A 266 -11.92 15.91 2.29
N LYS A 267 -11.72 16.98 1.50
CA LYS A 267 -12.67 18.09 1.41
C LYS A 267 -14.00 17.66 0.80
N GLU A 268 -13.97 16.87 -0.27
CA GLU A 268 -15.16 16.42 -0.96
C GLU A 268 -16.04 15.59 -0.02
N TYR A 269 -15.49 14.57 0.64
CA TYR A 269 -16.27 13.60 1.42
C TYR A 269 -16.36 13.89 2.93
N GLY A 270 -15.68 14.93 3.42
CA GLY A 270 -15.69 15.28 4.84
C GLY A 270 -14.96 14.27 5.72
N VAL A 271 -13.89 13.64 5.20
CA VAL A 271 -13.06 12.69 5.94
C VAL A 271 -11.78 13.34 6.45
N ASP A 272 -11.20 12.79 7.50
CA ASP A 272 -10.09 13.39 8.24
C ASP A 272 -8.71 13.07 7.64
N GLY A 273 -8.61 12.02 6.82
CA GLY A 273 -7.36 11.64 6.20
C GLY A 273 -7.53 10.82 4.93
N ALA A 274 -6.46 10.70 4.16
CA ALA A 274 -6.43 9.87 2.97
C ALA A 274 -5.20 8.96 2.96
N MET A 275 -5.41 7.70 2.62
CA MET A 275 -4.38 6.67 2.62
C MET A 275 -4.06 6.23 1.19
N ILE A 276 -2.78 6.30 0.82
CA ILE A 276 -2.26 5.95 -0.51
C ILE A 276 -1.55 4.59 -0.45
N ALA A 277 -1.91 3.68 -1.38
CA ALA A 277 -1.32 2.34 -1.48
C ALA A 277 -0.53 2.17 -2.79
N THR A 278 -1.21 1.76 -3.86
CA THR A 278 -0.57 1.38 -5.14
C THR A 278 0.21 2.51 -5.80
N SER A 279 -0.23 3.76 -5.66
CA SER A 279 0.55 4.91 -6.17
C SER A 279 1.86 5.08 -5.42
N ALA A 280 1.88 4.89 -4.10
CA ALA A 280 3.09 4.95 -3.30
C ALA A 280 4.03 3.77 -3.56
N GLU A 281 3.46 2.58 -3.84
CA GLU A 281 4.20 1.38 -4.25
C GLU A 281 4.93 1.58 -5.59
N ALA A 282 4.28 2.25 -6.55
CA ALA A 282 4.87 2.56 -7.84
C ALA A 282 5.85 3.75 -7.76
N ASN A 283 5.48 4.81 -7.04
CA ASN A 283 6.25 6.03 -6.90
C ASN A 283 5.88 6.77 -5.60
N SER A 284 6.72 6.62 -4.56
CA SER A 284 6.48 7.25 -3.26
C SER A 284 6.55 8.78 -3.28
N SER A 285 7.03 9.44 -4.35
CA SER A 285 6.89 10.89 -4.47
C SER A 285 5.46 11.37 -4.67
N CYS A 286 4.48 10.46 -4.78
CA CYS A 286 3.06 10.81 -4.73
C CYS A 286 2.64 11.54 -3.45
N PHE A 287 3.46 11.52 -2.39
CA PHE A 287 3.22 12.28 -1.16
C PHE A 287 3.69 13.75 -1.24
N ARG A 288 4.43 14.15 -2.27
CA ARG A 288 4.75 15.56 -2.55
C ARG A 288 3.52 16.26 -3.11
N SER A 289 3.36 17.53 -2.77
CA SER A 289 2.36 18.38 -3.43
C SER A 289 2.85 18.82 -4.81
N GLU A 290 1.93 19.15 -5.71
CA GLU A 290 2.25 19.79 -7.00
C GLU A 290 2.99 21.12 -6.79
N ALA A 291 2.66 21.85 -5.71
CA ALA A 291 3.35 23.08 -5.33
C ALA A 291 4.83 22.85 -4.97
N GLU A 292 5.19 21.65 -4.51
CA GLU A 292 6.58 21.24 -4.21
C GLU A 292 7.25 20.54 -5.40
N GLY A 293 6.63 20.54 -6.58
CA GLY A 293 7.15 19.93 -7.82
C GLY A 293 6.67 18.49 -8.07
N GLY A 294 5.58 18.06 -7.44
CA GLY A 294 4.79 16.88 -7.84
C GLY A 294 5.55 15.56 -7.87
N LEU A 295 5.27 14.71 -8.86
CA LEU A 295 5.93 13.41 -9.02
C LEU A 295 7.37 13.56 -9.55
N LEU A 296 8.31 12.84 -8.93
CA LEU A 296 9.67 12.70 -9.44
C LEU A 296 9.76 11.59 -10.50
N PRO A 297 10.76 11.68 -11.40
CA PRO A 297 11.17 10.57 -12.25
C PRO A 297 11.41 9.28 -11.47
N TRP A 298 11.01 8.14 -12.04
CA TRP A 298 11.14 6.83 -11.40
C TRP A 298 12.58 6.51 -10.96
N ARG A 299 13.58 7.03 -11.68
CA ARG A 299 15.00 6.77 -11.41
C ARG A 299 15.43 7.36 -10.07
N ASP A 300 14.94 8.55 -9.72
CA ASP A 300 15.25 9.23 -8.46
C ASP A 300 14.66 8.47 -7.28
N ILE A 301 13.44 7.97 -7.43
CA ILE A 301 12.77 7.13 -6.43
C ILE A 301 13.50 5.81 -6.23
N VAL A 302 13.89 5.16 -7.33
CA VAL A 302 14.59 3.88 -7.29
C VAL A 302 15.99 4.04 -6.67
N TYR A 303 16.69 5.14 -6.96
CA TYR A 303 17.96 5.44 -6.31
C TYR A 303 17.79 5.54 -4.78
N GLU A 304 16.85 6.36 -4.31
CA GLU A 304 16.60 6.54 -2.88
C GLU A 304 16.10 5.27 -2.20
N TYR A 305 15.27 4.49 -2.88
CA TYR A 305 14.82 3.19 -2.39
C TYR A 305 15.98 2.20 -2.22
N VAL A 306 16.89 2.12 -3.19
CA VAL A 306 18.07 1.24 -3.11
C VAL A 306 18.99 1.70 -1.97
N ARG A 307 19.20 3.00 -1.81
CA ARG A 307 19.96 3.56 -0.68
C ARG A 307 19.36 3.14 0.66
N PHE A 308 18.05 3.32 0.87
CA PHE A 308 17.38 2.89 2.10
C PHE A 308 17.41 1.36 2.30
N CYS A 309 17.32 0.58 1.22
CA CYS A 309 17.46 -0.87 1.28
C CYS A 309 18.84 -1.31 1.77
N ILE A 310 19.91 -0.65 1.31
CA ILE A 310 21.29 -0.90 1.76
C ILE A 310 21.44 -0.53 3.24
N GLU A 311 21.03 0.69 3.62
CA GLU A 311 21.15 1.20 5.00
C GLU A 311 20.42 0.34 6.04
N SER A 312 19.24 -0.15 5.68
CA SER A 312 18.39 -0.94 6.56
C SER A 312 18.66 -2.44 6.51
N GLU A 313 19.67 -2.89 5.74
CA GLU A 313 19.95 -4.31 5.52
C GLU A 313 18.73 -5.09 5.03
N ASN A 314 18.00 -4.50 4.07
CA ASN A 314 16.78 -5.12 3.56
C ASN A 314 17.11 -6.42 2.82
N ARG A 315 16.22 -7.41 2.94
CA ARG A 315 16.38 -8.67 2.24
C ARG A 315 16.35 -8.42 0.73
N PHE A 316 17.41 -8.78 0.02
CA PHE A 316 17.53 -8.50 -1.41
C PHE A 316 16.35 -9.03 -2.26
N GLY A 317 15.79 -10.19 -1.90
CA GLY A 317 14.60 -10.72 -2.57
C GLY A 317 13.37 -9.81 -2.45
N ASN A 318 13.21 -9.12 -1.32
CA ASN A 318 12.17 -8.10 -1.12
C ASN A 318 12.50 -6.82 -1.90
N THR A 319 13.74 -6.34 -1.83
CA THR A 319 14.22 -5.21 -2.65
C THR A 319 13.89 -5.39 -4.13
N LYS A 320 14.28 -6.55 -4.68
CA LYS A 320 14.02 -6.92 -6.07
C LYS A 320 12.53 -6.98 -6.41
N TYR A 321 11.69 -7.42 -5.49
CA TYR A 321 10.24 -7.44 -5.69
C TYR A 321 9.71 -6.04 -5.97
N LEU A 322 10.08 -5.04 -5.14
CA LEU A 322 9.57 -3.68 -5.31
C LEU A 322 10.21 -2.94 -6.48
N LEU A 323 11.49 -3.20 -6.78
CA LEU A 323 12.14 -2.66 -7.99
C LEU A 323 11.40 -3.06 -9.27
N ASN A 324 10.83 -4.27 -9.33
CA ASN A 324 10.02 -4.69 -10.49
C ASN A 324 8.70 -3.93 -10.63
N MET A 325 8.22 -3.26 -9.57
CA MET A 325 7.03 -2.40 -9.60
C MET A 325 7.39 -0.95 -9.93
N MET A 326 8.50 -0.44 -9.36
CA MET A 326 8.94 0.95 -9.54
C MET A 326 9.59 1.22 -10.90
N ILE A 327 10.36 0.26 -11.44
CA ILE A 327 11.06 0.43 -12.72
C ILE A 327 10.07 0.13 -13.86
N PRO A 328 9.79 1.08 -14.78
CA PRO A 328 8.84 0.82 -15.85
C PRO A 328 9.38 -0.23 -16.82
N GLY A 329 8.60 -1.28 -17.10
CA GLY A 329 9.04 -2.46 -17.84
C GLY A 329 9.51 -2.25 -19.28
N LYS A 330 9.24 -1.08 -19.87
CA LYS A 330 9.72 -0.71 -21.22
C LYS A 330 11.18 -0.21 -21.23
N ASN A 331 11.75 0.11 -20.07
CA ASN A 331 13.13 0.60 -19.97
C ASN A 331 14.14 -0.55 -20.08
N LYS A 332 15.31 -0.28 -20.69
CA LYS A 332 16.37 -1.29 -20.88
C LYS A 332 16.91 -1.79 -19.54
N GLU A 333 17.00 -0.88 -18.56
CA GLU A 333 17.44 -1.13 -17.19
C GLU A 333 16.54 -2.13 -16.45
N PHE A 334 15.25 -2.22 -16.80
CA PHE A 334 14.32 -3.15 -16.15
C PHE A 334 14.79 -4.60 -16.25
N LYS A 335 15.22 -5.02 -17.45
CA LYS A 335 15.69 -6.40 -17.67
C LYS A 335 16.95 -6.69 -16.84
N ALA A 336 17.88 -5.74 -16.80
CA ALA A 336 19.13 -5.89 -16.05
C ALA A 336 18.87 -5.94 -14.53
N ALA A 337 18.09 -5.00 -13.98
CA ALA A 337 17.70 -4.99 -12.56
C ALA A 337 16.89 -6.24 -12.17
N LYS A 338 16.02 -6.73 -13.06
CA LYS A 338 15.28 -7.98 -12.86
C LYS A 338 16.19 -9.22 -12.86
N MET A 339 17.35 -9.18 -13.50
CA MET A 339 18.31 -10.28 -13.50
C MET A 339 19.29 -10.21 -12.32
N ALA A 340 19.47 -9.04 -11.70
CA ALA A 340 20.35 -8.85 -10.55
C ALA A 340 20.13 -9.88 -9.43
N LYS A 341 21.22 -10.36 -8.84
CA LYS A 341 21.23 -11.33 -7.73
C LYS A 341 21.73 -10.70 -6.43
N THR A 342 22.34 -9.51 -6.52
CA THR A 342 22.97 -8.78 -5.42
C THR A 342 22.71 -7.27 -5.50
N TYR A 343 23.05 -6.52 -4.43
CA TYR A 343 22.98 -5.07 -4.46
C TYR A 343 24.01 -4.47 -5.41
N VAL A 344 25.21 -5.06 -5.51
CA VAL A 344 26.23 -4.62 -6.46
C VAL A 344 25.74 -4.76 -7.91
N ASP A 345 25.14 -5.89 -8.28
CA ASP A 345 24.55 -6.08 -9.62
C ASP A 345 23.50 -5.02 -9.92
N THR A 346 22.67 -4.71 -8.90
CA THR A 346 21.61 -3.72 -9.01
C THR A 346 22.17 -2.33 -9.26
N CYS A 347 23.18 -1.90 -8.48
CA CYS A 347 23.81 -0.59 -8.63
C CYS A 347 24.50 -0.47 -9.99
N ARG A 348 25.20 -1.51 -10.47
CA ARG A 348 25.80 -1.54 -11.81
C ARG A 348 24.75 -1.47 -12.92
N ALA A 349 23.67 -2.25 -12.81
CA ALA A 349 22.58 -2.26 -13.79
C ALA A 349 21.87 -0.91 -13.91
N LEU A 350 21.77 -0.18 -12.79
CA LEU A 350 21.12 1.12 -12.69
C LEU A 350 22.10 2.31 -12.77
N LYS A 351 23.41 2.06 -12.91
CA LYS A 351 24.47 3.08 -12.94
C LYS A 351 24.45 4.00 -11.71
N PHE A 352 24.31 3.41 -10.53
CA PHE A 352 24.39 4.08 -9.22
C PHE A 352 25.78 3.82 -8.62
N ASP A 353 26.81 4.33 -9.29
CA ASP A 353 28.21 3.95 -9.03
C ASP A 353 28.67 4.36 -7.63
N ASP A 354 28.10 5.45 -7.10
CA ASP A 354 28.32 5.97 -5.75
C ASP A 354 27.79 5.04 -4.64
N LEU A 355 26.76 4.22 -4.93
CA LEU A 355 26.23 3.25 -3.98
C LEU A 355 27.01 1.92 -3.97
N ILE A 356 27.88 1.67 -4.96
CA ILE A 356 28.61 0.40 -5.09
C ILE A 356 29.44 0.05 -3.84
N PRO A 357 30.21 0.96 -3.20
CA PRO A 357 30.98 0.62 -2.01
C PRO A 357 30.10 0.11 -0.86
N SER A 358 28.97 0.78 -0.61
CA SER A 358 28.00 0.37 0.40
C SER A 358 27.28 -0.93 0.02
N ALA A 359 26.98 -1.10 -1.28
CA ALA A 359 26.39 -2.32 -1.83
C ALA A 359 27.29 -3.55 -1.60
N MET A 360 28.61 -3.41 -1.80
CA MET A 360 29.57 -4.48 -1.54
C MET A 360 29.59 -4.89 -0.07
N SER A 361 29.56 -3.89 0.84
CA SER A 361 29.52 -4.13 2.29
C SER A 361 28.26 -4.91 2.69
N ILE A 362 27.08 -4.47 2.22
CA ILE A 362 25.82 -5.13 2.60
C ILE A 362 25.67 -6.51 1.98
N ASP A 363 26.15 -6.73 0.75
CA ASP A 363 26.13 -8.06 0.14
C ASP A 363 26.94 -9.07 0.96
N LYS A 364 28.06 -8.65 1.55
CA LYS A 364 28.84 -9.50 2.48
C LYS A 364 28.05 -9.82 3.75
N VAL A 365 27.43 -8.82 4.37
CA VAL A 365 26.60 -9.00 5.58
C VAL A 365 25.42 -9.94 5.31
N LEU A 366 24.80 -9.85 4.14
CA LEU A 366 23.66 -10.70 3.75
C LEU A 366 24.07 -12.07 3.20
N GLY A 367 25.38 -12.37 3.09
CA GLY A 367 25.88 -13.62 2.51
C GLY A 367 25.52 -13.78 1.03
N LEU A 368 25.64 -12.69 0.27
CA LEU A 368 25.39 -12.62 -1.17
C LEU A 368 26.67 -12.57 -2.01
N SER A 369 27.85 -12.48 -1.38
CA SER A 369 29.15 -12.37 -2.07
C SER A 369 29.44 -13.52 -3.04
N ASP A 370 29.06 -14.75 -2.70
CA ASP A 370 29.25 -15.92 -3.59
C ASP A 370 28.42 -15.84 -4.89
N LYS A 371 27.50 -14.85 -4.98
CA LYS A 371 26.68 -14.58 -6.16
C LYS A 371 27.23 -13.44 -7.01
N TRP A 372 28.33 -12.82 -6.61
CA TRP A 372 29.04 -11.89 -7.47
C TRP A 372 29.56 -12.71 -8.67
N GLU A 373 28.92 -12.55 -9.82
CA GLU A 373 29.53 -13.00 -11.06
C GLU A 373 30.77 -12.11 -11.27
N GLU A 374 31.97 -12.70 -11.25
CA GLU A 374 33.11 -12.09 -11.96
C GLU A 374 32.61 -11.87 -13.37
N THR A 375 32.39 -10.62 -13.76
CA THR A 375 32.02 -10.31 -15.13
C THR A 375 33.29 -10.54 -15.95
N PRO A 376 33.43 -11.63 -16.73
CA PRO A 376 34.54 -11.70 -17.64
C PRO A 376 34.29 -10.62 -18.69
N ALA A 377 35.34 -9.95 -19.13
CA ALA A 377 35.29 -9.15 -20.35
C ALA A 377 34.57 -9.96 -21.44
N GLN A 378 33.73 -9.29 -22.22
CA GLN A 378 32.94 -9.87 -23.30
C GLN A 378 33.76 -10.87 -24.12
N ASP A 379 33.54 -12.16 -23.91
CA ASP A 379 33.94 -13.19 -24.85
C ASP A 379 32.74 -14.09 -25.14
N GLU A 380 32.41 -14.17 -26.43
CA GLU A 380 31.29 -14.97 -26.90
C GLU A 380 31.60 -16.46 -26.72
N ARG A 381 30.56 -17.23 -26.38
CA ARG A 381 30.45 -18.70 -26.45
C ARG A 381 30.92 -19.50 -25.24
N VAL A 382 30.14 -19.46 -24.17
CA VAL A 382 29.86 -20.68 -23.41
C VAL A 382 28.36 -20.76 -23.14
N ARG A 383 27.68 -21.69 -23.82
CA ARG A 383 26.24 -21.94 -23.63
C ARG A 383 26.05 -22.83 -22.40
N SER A 384 24.99 -22.58 -21.63
CA SER A 384 24.71 -23.32 -20.39
C SER A 384 24.44 -24.81 -20.63
N PRO A 385 24.73 -25.71 -19.65
CA PRO A 385 24.50 -27.15 -19.75
C PRO A 385 23.04 -27.54 -20.11
N ALA A 386 22.07 -26.73 -19.67
CA ALA A 386 20.66 -26.93 -20.01
C ALA A 386 20.35 -26.75 -21.51
N VAL A 387 21.12 -25.91 -22.20
CA VAL A 387 20.99 -25.68 -23.65
C VAL A 387 21.68 -26.81 -24.43
N GLN A 388 22.78 -27.37 -23.90
CA GLN A 388 23.41 -28.57 -24.47
C GLN A 388 22.51 -29.81 -24.33
N ASN A 389 21.94 -30.06 -23.15
CA ASN A 389 21.01 -31.18 -22.95
C ASN A 389 19.75 -31.07 -23.83
N ALA A 390 19.26 -29.85 -24.08
CA ALA A 390 18.11 -29.64 -24.96
C ALA A 390 18.45 -29.90 -26.44
N MET A 391 19.70 -29.71 -26.85
CA MET A 391 20.16 -29.99 -28.21
C MET A 391 20.44 -31.48 -28.43
N GLU A 392 21.07 -32.16 -27.47
CA GLU A 392 21.32 -33.61 -27.53
C GLU A 392 20.01 -34.42 -27.55
N ASN A 393 19.00 -33.98 -26.80
CA ASN A 393 17.66 -34.60 -26.82
C ASN A 393 16.91 -34.36 -28.15
N ASN A 394 17.30 -33.35 -28.92
CA ASN A 394 16.66 -33.03 -30.21
C ASN A 394 17.36 -33.75 -31.38
N GLU A 395 18.66 -34.02 -31.27
CA GLU A 395 19.41 -34.86 -32.22
C GLU A 395 19.05 -36.34 -32.11
N THR A 396 18.85 -36.85 -30.89
CA THR A 396 18.36 -38.22 -30.64
C THR A 396 16.95 -38.44 -31.17
N ALA A 397 16.06 -37.44 -31.09
CA ALA A 397 14.73 -37.47 -31.69
C ALA A 397 14.75 -37.44 -33.24
N ARG A 398 15.76 -36.80 -33.85
CA ARG A 398 15.95 -36.78 -35.31
C ARG A 398 16.57 -38.06 -35.86
N ALA A 399 17.39 -38.76 -35.08
CA ALA A 399 18.02 -40.03 -35.48
C ALA A 399 17.04 -41.22 -35.48
N ALA A 400 15.89 -41.12 -34.78
CA ALA A 400 14.93 -42.20 -34.63
C ALA A 400 13.78 -42.21 -35.68
N GLY A 401 13.77 -41.29 -36.65
CA GLY A 401 12.65 -41.09 -37.59
C GLY A 401 12.90 -41.59 -39.02
N GLY A 402 13.04 -42.91 -39.21
CA GLY A 402 13.10 -43.55 -40.53
C GLY A 402 11.74 -43.99 -41.07
N ALA A 403 11.29 -43.33 -42.14
CA ALA A 403 10.31 -43.73 -43.17
C ALA A 403 9.23 -44.80 -42.88
N GLY A 404 7.96 -44.37 -42.99
CA GLY A 404 6.82 -45.28 -43.18
C GLY A 404 5.55 -44.51 -43.60
N ALA A 405 5.26 -44.47 -44.90
CA ALA A 405 4.07 -43.86 -45.48
C ALA A 405 2.87 -44.83 -45.50
N ARG A 406 1.65 -44.35 -45.17
CA ARG A 406 0.37 -44.64 -45.90
C ARG A 406 -0.87 -43.91 -45.31
N SER A 407 -1.35 -42.91 -46.07
CA SER A 407 -2.71 -42.62 -46.60
C SER A 407 -4.03 -42.62 -45.75
N LYS A 408 -4.62 -41.40 -45.66
CA LYS A 408 -6.06 -40.93 -45.72
C LYS A 408 -7.05 -41.40 -44.63
N SER A 409 -7.93 -40.55 -44.05
CA SER A 409 -8.87 -39.61 -44.70
C SER A 409 -9.18 -38.32 -43.90
N ILE A 410 -9.79 -37.35 -44.59
CA ILE A 410 -10.09 -35.97 -44.20
C ILE A 410 -11.52 -35.85 -43.67
N SER A 411 -11.73 -35.08 -42.60
CA SER A 411 -12.93 -34.24 -42.43
C SER A 411 -12.57 -32.93 -41.70
N THR A 412 -13.33 -31.89 -42.01
CA THR A 412 -13.01 -30.44 -42.02
C THR A 412 -13.00 -29.73 -40.66
N PRO A 413 -12.30 -28.57 -40.57
CA PRO A 413 -12.83 -27.44 -39.81
C PRO A 413 -12.97 -26.17 -40.65
N ARG A 414 -14.10 -25.48 -40.45
CA ARG A 414 -14.45 -24.18 -41.04
C ARG A 414 -13.49 -23.07 -40.58
N ALA A 415 -13.28 -22.15 -41.50
CA ALA A 415 -12.37 -21.02 -41.48
C ALA A 415 -12.87 -19.79 -40.69
N GLY A 416 -11.94 -18.90 -40.37
CA GLY A 416 -12.21 -17.47 -40.15
C GLY A 416 -11.13 -16.72 -39.36
N GLY A 417 -10.08 -16.20 -40.03
CA GLY A 417 -9.19 -15.15 -39.49
C GLY A 417 -9.79 -13.74 -39.68
N PRO A 418 -9.02 -12.62 -39.70
CA PRO A 418 -7.67 -12.38 -39.16
C PRO A 418 -7.61 -11.22 -38.14
N ILE A 419 -6.43 -11.06 -37.54
CA ILE A 419 -6.01 -10.05 -36.55
C ILE A 419 -5.91 -8.64 -37.20
N ARG A 420 -6.37 -7.58 -36.50
CA ARG A 420 -5.82 -6.21 -36.61
C ARG A 420 -5.93 -5.40 -35.31
N THR A 421 -5.05 -4.40 -35.24
CA THR A 421 -4.53 -3.63 -34.11
C THR A 421 -5.14 -2.22 -33.96
N LEU A 422 -5.00 -1.67 -32.73
CA LEU A 422 -4.99 -0.24 -32.31
C LEU A 422 -6.32 0.54 -32.15
N GLY A 423 -6.39 1.34 -31.06
CA GLY A 423 -7.26 2.53 -30.95
C GLY A 423 -7.79 2.84 -29.54
N ILE A 424 -7.31 3.92 -28.93
CA ILE A 424 -7.81 4.56 -27.69
C ILE A 424 -9.17 5.23 -28.00
N PRO A 425 -10.18 5.24 -27.10
CA PRO A 425 -11.40 6.00 -27.32
C PRO A 425 -11.33 7.41 -26.71
N GLU A 426 -11.60 8.42 -27.53
CA GLU A 426 -11.98 9.79 -27.13
C GLU A 426 -13.51 9.95 -27.06
N PRO A 427 -14.01 10.99 -26.35
CA PRO A 427 -15.38 11.07 -25.87
C PRO A 427 -16.42 11.43 -26.94
N SER A 428 -17.64 10.93 -26.74
CA SER A 428 -18.78 11.05 -27.67
C SER A 428 -19.21 12.49 -27.90
N LYS A 429 -19.15 12.92 -29.16
CA LYS A 429 -19.86 14.10 -29.68
C LYS A 429 -21.30 13.71 -30.00
N VAL A 430 -22.24 14.42 -29.40
CA VAL A 430 -23.66 14.45 -29.79
C VAL A 430 -23.78 15.31 -31.05
N ASN A 431 -24.57 14.88 -32.03
CA ASN A 431 -25.09 15.78 -33.06
C ASN A 431 -26.56 15.45 -33.40
N PRO A 432 -27.36 16.45 -33.81
CA PRO A 432 -28.82 16.44 -33.70
C PRO A 432 -29.54 16.29 -35.05
N GLY A 433 -30.85 16.00 -35.02
CA GLY A 433 -31.76 16.35 -36.13
C GLY A 433 -32.94 15.40 -36.38
N SER A 434 -34.10 15.70 -35.75
CA SER A 434 -35.50 15.60 -36.23
C SER A 434 -36.39 15.61 -34.97
N GLY A 435 -37.18 16.60 -34.59
CA GLY A 435 -37.87 17.65 -35.32
C GLY A 435 -39.34 17.54 -34.91
N GLU A 436 -39.81 18.40 -34.01
CA GLU A 436 -41.20 18.88 -33.90
C GLU A 436 -41.32 19.99 -32.84
N ASP A 437 -42.20 20.94 -33.14
CA ASP A 437 -42.36 22.32 -32.66
C ASP A 437 -42.60 22.48 -31.14
N VAL A 438 -42.09 23.57 -30.52
CA VAL A 438 -42.93 24.64 -29.94
C VAL A 438 -42.14 25.96 -29.74
N ASP A 439 -42.89 27.03 -29.85
CA ASP A 439 -42.64 28.47 -30.00
C ASP A 439 -41.75 29.20 -28.96
N ALA A 440 -41.21 30.33 -29.42
CA ALA A 440 -40.20 31.18 -28.81
C ALA A 440 -40.77 32.35 -28.00
N SER A 441 -40.07 32.72 -26.92
CA SER A 441 -40.03 34.13 -26.47
C SER A 441 -38.69 34.43 -25.77
N LEU A 442 -37.96 35.38 -26.37
CA LEU A 442 -36.73 36.06 -25.90
C LEU A 442 -37.03 37.03 -24.72
N PRO A 443 -36.06 37.70 -24.04
CA PRO A 443 -34.67 37.99 -24.44
C PRO A 443 -33.57 37.86 -23.36
N ALA A 444 -32.33 38.10 -23.80
CA ALA A 444 -31.06 38.03 -23.09
C ALA A 444 -30.61 39.34 -22.43
N ALA A 445 -29.81 39.21 -21.35
CA ALA A 445 -28.85 40.17 -20.77
C ALA A 445 -28.02 39.36 -19.74
N GLU A 446 -26.76 39.57 -19.37
CA GLU A 446 -25.67 40.49 -19.70
C GLU A 446 -24.40 39.84 -19.08
N VAL A 447 -23.24 39.95 -19.73
CA VAL A 447 -21.96 39.48 -19.20
C VAL A 447 -21.25 40.64 -18.52
N ALA A 448 -21.06 40.54 -17.20
CA ALA A 448 -20.33 41.55 -16.43
C ALA A 448 -18.81 41.35 -16.53
N GLN A 449 -18.13 42.35 -17.10
CA GLN A 449 -16.68 42.56 -17.02
C GLN A 449 -16.26 42.94 -15.60
N LYS A 450 -15.15 42.37 -15.12
CA LYS A 450 -14.44 42.83 -13.92
C LYS A 450 -13.53 44.00 -14.25
N THR A 451 -13.71 45.10 -13.54
CA THR A 451 -12.87 46.30 -13.56
C THR A 451 -11.75 46.17 -12.52
N GLU A 452 -10.51 46.47 -12.93
CA GLU A 452 -9.39 46.81 -12.06
C GLU A 452 -9.67 48.11 -11.29
N VAL A 453 -9.27 48.20 -10.03
CA VAL A 453 -8.84 49.47 -9.44
C VAL A 453 -7.66 49.21 -8.50
N ALA A 454 -6.57 49.92 -8.77
CA ALA A 454 -5.40 50.07 -7.92
C ALA A 454 -5.66 51.10 -6.81
N ALA A 455 -5.23 50.78 -5.59
CA ALA A 455 -4.59 51.67 -4.61
C ALA A 455 -4.11 50.82 -3.42
#